data_AF-A0A421JNV4-F1
#
_entry.id   AF-A0A421JNV4-F1
#
_cell.length_a   1.000
_cell.length_b   1.000
_cell.length_c   1.000
_cell.angle_alpha   90.00
_cell.angle_beta   90.00
_cell.angle_gamma   90.00
#
_symmetry.space_group_name_H-M   'P 1'
#
loop_
_entity.id
_entity.type
_entity.pdbx_description
1 polymer ?
#
loop_
_entity_poly.entity_id
_entity_poly.type
_entity_poly.pdbx_seq_one_letter_code
_entity_poly.pdbx_strand_id
1 'polypeptide(L)'
;MSCEGNCSCKEQPIIHSPSQNTSDDIWDEEEDPKPLQDINRAHYKQGYLDGLVYQQEDSLQQGFDQGFPEGAKLGIQVGKILAVLKLKNEQLFEQAKLELNIVKVLDKKYFDDKLNVISEIPTISKWLDIISEY
;
A
#
# COMPACT_ATOMS: atom_id res chain seq x y z
N MET A 1 -23.85 -1.00 14.29
CA MET A 1 -24.59 0.16 13.74
C MET A 1 -25.60 -0.37 12.75
N SER A 2 -26.87 -0.11 13.04
CA SER A 2 -28.05 -0.62 12.35
C SER A 2 -28.19 0.03 10.97
N CYS A 3 -28.61 -0.76 9.98
CA CYS A 3 -29.36 -0.22 8.84
C CYS A 3 -30.78 -0.79 8.94
N GLU A 4 -31.68 0.05 9.44
CA GLU A 4 -33.12 -0.11 9.32
C GLU A 4 -33.51 0.47 7.96
N GLY A 5 -33.67 -0.41 6.97
CA GLY A 5 -34.14 -0.06 5.64
C GLY A 5 -35.39 -0.85 5.31
N ASN A 6 -36.56 -0.31 5.67
CA ASN A 6 -37.85 -0.82 5.23
C ASN A 6 -37.93 -0.75 3.69
N CYS A 7 -37.85 -1.89 3.02
CA CYS A 7 -38.35 -2.04 1.65
C CYS A 7 -39.43 -3.12 1.66
N SER A 8 -40.67 -2.67 1.46
CA SER A 8 -41.87 -3.48 1.45
C SER A 8 -41.95 -4.27 0.14
N CYS A 9 -41.60 -5.55 0.18
CA CYS A 9 -41.95 -6.50 -0.88
C CYS A 9 -43.33 -7.06 -0.56
N LYS A 10 -44.35 -6.69 -1.35
CA LYS A 10 -45.64 -7.39 -1.33
C LYS A 10 -45.46 -8.72 -2.07
N GLU A 11 -45.60 -9.83 -1.36
CA GLU A 11 -45.78 -11.15 -1.95
C GLU A 11 -47.09 -11.20 -2.74
N GLN A 12 -47.05 -11.82 -3.92
CA GLN A 12 -48.26 -12.33 -4.59
C GLN A 12 -48.07 -13.80 -4.97
N PRO A 13 -49.18 -14.56 -4.99
CA PRO A 13 -49.18 -15.94 -4.51
C PRO A 13 -48.96 -16.97 -5.61
N ILE A 14 -48.43 -18.09 -5.15
CA ILE A 14 -48.22 -19.37 -5.82
C ILE A 14 -49.55 -19.96 -6.28
N ILE A 15 -49.65 -20.38 -7.55
CA ILE A 15 -50.66 -21.34 -8.02
C ILE A 15 -49.93 -22.43 -8.84
N HIS A 16 -49.82 -23.63 -8.27
CA HIS A 16 -49.57 -24.90 -8.98
C HIS A 16 -50.95 -25.51 -9.34
N SER A 17 -51.24 -26.35 -10.36
CA SER A 17 -50.56 -27.38 -11.17
C SER A 17 -51.55 -27.80 -12.32
N PRO A 18 -51.49 -28.96 -13.04
CA PRO A 18 -50.41 -29.87 -13.47
C PRO A 18 -50.53 -30.38 -14.95
N SER A 19 -49.43 -30.86 -15.57
CA SER A 19 -49.30 -32.22 -16.18
C SER A 19 -48.20 -32.35 -17.27
N GLN A 20 -47.27 -33.28 -17.00
CA GLN A 20 -46.70 -34.32 -17.88
C GLN A 20 -45.98 -33.95 -19.20
N ASN A 21 -44.64 -34.06 -19.21
CA ASN A 21 -43.85 -35.16 -19.83
C ASN A 21 -42.44 -34.72 -20.27
N THR A 22 -41.45 -35.51 -19.82
CA THR A 22 -40.20 -35.92 -20.49
C THR A 22 -39.31 -34.89 -21.18
N SER A 23 -38.06 -34.84 -20.72
CA SER A 23 -36.80 -34.68 -21.50
C SER A 23 -35.94 -33.53 -20.95
N ASP A 24 -34.77 -33.91 -20.44
CA ASP A 24 -33.49 -33.19 -20.48
C ASP A 24 -33.53 -31.65 -20.51
N ASP A 25 -33.34 -31.02 -19.35
CA ASP A 25 -32.78 -29.65 -19.29
C ASP A 25 -31.65 -29.62 -18.24
N ILE A 26 -30.45 -29.92 -18.73
CA ILE A 26 -29.16 -29.74 -18.06
C ILE A 26 -28.76 -28.25 -18.16
N TRP A 27 -29.66 -27.31 -17.82
CA TRP A 27 -29.35 -25.88 -17.77
C TRP A 27 -30.32 -25.17 -16.82
N ASP A 28 -30.09 -25.26 -15.51
CA ASP A 28 -30.55 -24.21 -14.57
C ASP A 28 -29.63 -22.99 -14.76
N GLU A 29 -29.68 -22.39 -15.96
CA GLU A 29 -29.16 -21.06 -16.27
C GLU A 29 -30.29 -20.04 -16.13
N GLU A 30 -30.94 -19.97 -14.96
CA GLU A 30 -31.71 -18.78 -14.61
C GLU A 30 -30.79 -17.73 -13.96
N GLU A 31 -29.74 -17.33 -14.69
CA GLU A 31 -29.17 -15.99 -14.50
C GLU A 31 -30.08 -15.04 -15.28
N ASP A 32 -31.17 -14.60 -14.64
CA ASP A 32 -32.03 -13.54 -15.17
C ASP A 32 -31.15 -12.43 -15.76
N PRO A 33 -31.23 -12.17 -17.08
CA PRO A 33 -30.35 -11.20 -17.71
C PRO A 33 -30.63 -9.83 -17.10
N LYS A 34 -29.70 -9.36 -16.24
CA LYS A 34 -29.77 -8.00 -15.69
C LYS A 34 -29.97 -7.05 -16.86
N PRO A 35 -30.96 -6.13 -16.79
CA PRO A 35 -31.25 -5.23 -17.89
C PRO A 35 -29.95 -4.50 -18.24
N LEU A 36 -29.63 -4.37 -19.53
CA LEU A 36 -28.35 -3.80 -20.01
C LEU A 36 -27.97 -2.47 -19.34
N GLN A 37 -28.96 -1.72 -18.87
CA GLN A 37 -28.78 -0.49 -18.09
C GLN A 37 -28.10 -0.70 -16.73
N ASP A 38 -28.39 -1.80 -16.04
CA ASP A 38 -27.77 -2.15 -14.75
C ASP A 38 -26.32 -2.59 -14.94
N ILE A 39 -26.04 -3.33 -16.01
CA ILE A 39 -24.68 -3.70 -16.43
C ILE A 39 -23.87 -2.42 -16.73
N ASN A 40 -24.43 -1.51 -17.54
CA ASN A 40 -23.79 -0.24 -17.85
C ASN A 40 -23.56 0.63 -16.60
N ARG A 41 -24.52 0.66 -15.66
CA ARG A 41 -24.37 1.39 -14.40
C ARG A 41 -23.29 0.78 -13.53
N ALA A 42 -23.20 -0.56 -13.47
CA ALA A 42 -22.17 -1.27 -12.75
C ALA A 42 -20.78 -0.95 -13.32
N HIS A 43 -20.60 -1.05 -14.63
CA HIS A 43 -19.34 -0.72 -15.29
C HIS A 43 -18.94 0.75 -15.12
N TYR A 44 -19.88 1.68 -15.24
CA TYR A 44 -19.60 3.10 -15.04
C TYR A 44 -19.14 3.39 -13.61
N LYS A 45 -19.84 2.86 -12.61
CA LYS A 45 -19.45 3.00 -11.20
C LYS A 45 -18.09 2.34 -10.94
N GLN A 46 -17.87 1.16 -11.48
CA GLN A 46 -16.61 0.45 -11.35
C GLN A 46 -15.47 1.25 -11.98
N GLY A 47 -15.62 1.76 -13.21
CA GLY A 47 -14.60 2.57 -13.87
C GLY A 47 -14.31 3.90 -13.16
N TYR A 48 -15.31 4.54 -12.56
CA TYR A 48 -15.10 5.73 -11.74
C TYR A 48 -14.32 5.42 -10.45
N LEU A 49 -14.69 4.34 -9.75
CA LEU A 49 -13.98 3.89 -8.55
C LEU A 49 -12.54 3.48 -8.89
N ASP A 50 -12.36 2.74 -9.97
CA ASP A 50 -11.06 2.31 -10.46
C ASP A 50 -10.18 3.51 -10.83
N GLY A 51 -10.72 4.51 -11.53
CA GLY A 51 -10.01 5.75 -11.83
C GLY A 51 -9.55 6.51 -10.57
N LEU A 52 -10.40 6.56 -9.54
CA LEU A 52 -10.06 7.23 -8.27
C LEU A 52 -8.99 6.47 -7.48
N VAL A 53 -9.08 5.12 -7.44
CA VAL A 53 -8.08 4.27 -6.78
C VAL A 53 -6.76 4.33 -7.52
N TYR A 54 -6.80 4.18 -8.85
CA TYR A 54 -5.62 4.24 -9.71
C TYR A 54 -4.86 5.56 -9.54
N GLN A 55 -5.56 6.70 -9.48
CA GLN A 55 -4.91 7.99 -9.25
C GLN A 55 -4.22 8.09 -7.88
N GLN A 56 -4.81 7.51 -6.83
CA GLN A 56 -4.19 7.50 -5.51
C GLN A 56 -2.95 6.62 -5.49
N GLU A 57 -3.04 5.42 -6.06
CA GLU A 57 -1.92 4.48 -6.17
C GLU A 57 -0.78 5.06 -7.01
N ASP A 58 -1.08 5.67 -8.15
CA ASP A 58 -0.08 6.31 -9.01
C ASP A 58 0.66 7.45 -8.29
N SER A 59 -0.07 8.29 -7.54
CA SER A 59 0.56 9.36 -6.75
C SER A 59 1.45 8.83 -5.62
N LEU A 60 1.05 7.74 -4.97
CA LEU A 60 1.84 7.07 -3.93
C LEU A 60 3.11 6.46 -4.52
N GLN A 61 2.98 5.75 -5.66
CA GLN A 61 4.11 5.12 -6.32
C GLN A 61 5.11 6.16 -6.82
N GLN A 62 4.64 7.26 -7.41
CA GLN A 62 5.51 8.37 -7.82
C GLN A 62 6.29 8.97 -6.64
N GLY A 63 5.62 9.16 -5.50
CA GLY A 63 6.29 9.61 -4.28
C GLY A 63 7.34 8.62 -3.78
N PHE A 64 7.03 7.32 -3.83
CA PHE A 64 7.97 6.26 -3.47
C PHE A 64 9.18 6.21 -4.42
N ASP A 65 8.95 6.25 -5.73
CA ASP A 65 10.01 6.20 -6.74
C ASP A 65 10.98 7.38 -6.63
N GLN A 66 10.49 8.54 -6.19
CA GLN A 66 11.31 9.72 -5.92
C GLN A 66 12.12 9.59 -4.62
N GLY A 67 11.48 9.18 -3.51
CA GLY A 67 12.11 9.16 -2.19
C GLY A 67 12.98 7.93 -1.91
N PHE A 68 12.63 6.76 -2.46
CA PHE A 68 13.30 5.49 -2.19
C PHE A 68 14.80 5.50 -2.56
N PRO A 69 15.21 6.00 -3.75
CA PRO A 69 16.63 6.04 -4.11
C PRO A 69 17.49 6.88 -3.15
N GLU A 70 16.95 7.97 -2.60
CA GLU A 70 17.67 8.82 -1.64
C GLU A 70 17.81 8.15 -0.28
N GLY A 71 16.72 7.57 0.24
CA GLY A 71 16.76 6.77 1.47
C GLY A 71 17.72 5.57 1.34
N ALA A 72 17.78 4.93 0.17
CA ALA A 72 18.70 3.84 -0.11
C ALA A 72 20.17 4.30 -0.06
N LYS A 73 20.50 5.48 -0.59
CA LYS A 73 21.87 6.04 -0.50
C LYS A 73 22.30 6.21 0.97
N LEU A 74 21.43 6.77 1.80
CA LEU A 74 21.70 6.92 3.24
C LEU A 74 21.84 5.56 3.93
N GLY A 75 20.96 4.61 3.61
CA GLY A 75 21.04 3.24 4.13
C GLY A 75 22.35 2.54 3.77
N ILE A 76 22.84 2.71 2.54
CA ILE A 76 24.14 2.17 2.10
C ILE A 76 25.29 2.82 2.89
N GLN A 77 25.25 4.13 3.12
CA GLN A 77 26.27 4.83 3.91
C GLN A 77 26.33 4.30 5.35
N VAL A 78 25.17 4.22 6.02
CA VAL A 78 25.06 3.64 7.37
C VAL A 78 25.53 2.19 7.40
N GLY A 79 25.14 1.39 6.40
CA GLY A 79 25.57 -0.01 6.29
C GLY A 79 27.09 -0.17 6.19
N LYS A 80 27.75 0.70 5.42
CA LYS A 80 29.23 0.72 5.33
C LYS A 80 29.87 1.06 6.67
N ILE A 81 29.34 2.07 7.36
CA ILE A 81 29.82 2.48 8.69
C ILE A 81 29.74 1.30 9.67
N LEU A 82 28.57 0.67 9.73
CA LEU A 82 28.33 -0.48 10.60
C LEU A 82 29.21 -1.69 10.24
N ALA A 83 29.44 -1.94 8.95
CA ALA A 83 30.31 -3.04 8.51
C ALA A 83 31.77 -2.84 8.97
N VAL A 84 32.31 -1.63 8.86
CA VAL A 84 33.67 -1.32 9.31
C VAL A 84 33.78 -1.44 10.83
N LEU A 85 32.82 -0.87 11.57
CA LEU A 85 32.81 -0.94 13.03
C LEU A 85 32.69 -2.39 13.54
N LYS A 86 31.88 -3.22 12.88
CA LYS A 86 31.75 -4.64 13.24
C LYS A 86 33.07 -5.40 13.14
N LEU A 87 33.93 -5.05 12.19
CA LEU A 87 35.24 -5.69 12.02
C LEU A 87 36.29 -5.17 13.02
N LYS A 88 36.25 -3.88 13.37
CA LYS A 88 37.28 -3.24 14.20
C LYS A 88 36.95 -3.28 15.70
N ASN A 89 35.72 -2.99 16.09
CA ASN A 89 35.33 -2.86 17.50
C ASN A 89 33.84 -3.17 17.74
N GLU A 90 33.57 -4.29 18.40
CA GLU A 90 32.21 -4.76 18.71
C GLU A 90 31.44 -3.84 19.67
N GLN A 91 32.14 -3.15 20.60
CA GLN A 91 31.48 -2.23 21.54
C GLN A 91 30.99 -0.95 20.85
N LEU A 92 31.81 -0.39 19.96
CA LEU A 92 31.41 0.78 19.15
C LEU A 92 30.31 0.42 18.16
N PHE A 93 30.31 -0.81 17.63
CA PHE A 93 29.28 -1.30 16.74
C PHE A 93 27.88 -1.27 17.39
N GLU A 94 27.74 -1.78 18.62
CA GLU A 94 26.44 -1.78 19.30
C GLU A 94 25.96 -0.36 19.63
N GLN A 95 26.88 0.56 19.96
CA GLN A 95 26.55 1.98 20.14
C GLN A 95 26.08 2.62 18.84
N ALA A 96 26.84 2.42 17.75
CA ALA A 96 26.49 2.95 16.44
C ALA A 96 25.15 2.40 15.93
N LYS A 97 24.82 1.14 16.21
CA LYS A 97 23.53 0.53 15.85
C LYS A 97 22.33 1.20 16.54
N LEU A 98 22.50 1.66 17.78
CA LEU A 98 21.46 2.39 18.52
C LEU A 98 21.32 3.85 18.05
N GLU A 99 22.44 4.48 17.67
CA GLU A 99 22.46 5.86 17.19
C GLU A 99 22.02 5.98 15.72
N LEU A 100 22.49 5.09 14.85
CA LEU A 100 22.19 5.04 13.41
C LEU A 100 20.92 4.24 13.09
N ASN A 101 19.99 4.16 14.04
CA ASN A 101 18.68 3.56 13.79
C ASN A 101 17.97 4.34 12.67
N ILE A 102 17.31 3.61 11.77
CA ILE A 102 16.59 4.16 10.62
C ILE A 102 15.61 5.28 11.01
N VAL A 103 14.94 5.17 12.16
CA VAL A 103 13.99 6.19 12.64
C VAL A 103 14.68 7.51 12.99
N LYS A 104 15.92 7.45 13.46
CA LYS A 104 16.71 8.64 13.80
C LYS A 104 17.38 9.25 12.57
N VAL A 105 17.83 8.41 11.64
CA VAL A 105 18.50 8.83 10.42
C VAL A 105 17.50 9.44 9.43
N LEU A 106 16.32 8.84 9.30
CA LEU A 106 15.26 9.31 8.38
C LEU A 106 14.24 10.22 9.08
N ASP A 107 14.64 10.95 10.12
CA ASP A 107 13.75 11.89 10.81
C ASP A 107 13.42 13.08 9.90
N LYS A 108 12.15 13.51 9.90
CA LYS A 108 11.62 14.59 9.03
C LYS A 108 12.41 15.89 9.16
N LYS A 109 13.09 16.11 10.29
CA LYS A 109 13.92 17.30 10.56
C LYS A 109 15.06 17.50 9.56
N TYR A 110 15.53 16.43 8.93
CA TYR A 110 16.64 16.48 7.98
C TYR A 110 16.19 16.65 6.54
N PHE A 111 14.87 16.67 6.26
CA PHE A 111 14.30 16.70 4.92
C PHE A 111 13.44 17.94 4.70
N ASP A 112 13.48 18.49 3.48
CA ASP A 112 12.59 19.56 3.06
C ASP A 112 11.22 19.03 2.61
N ASP A 113 10.30 19.93 2.25
CA ASP A 113 8.98 19.57 1.73
C ASP A 113 9.05 18.76 0.43
N LYS A 114 10.21 18.75 -0.24
CA LYS A 114 10.49 17.99 -1.45
C LYS A 114 11.29 16.72 -1.18
N LEU A 115 11.44 16.33 0.09
CA LEU A 115 12.20 15.16 0.56
C LEU A 115 13.70 15.19 0.24
N ASN A 116 14.27 16.34 -0.10
CA ASN A 116 15.71 16.50 -0.23
C ASN A 116 16.36 16.68 1.15
N VAL A 117 17.58 16.18 1.30
CA VAL A 117 18.37 16.36 2.52
C VAL A 117 18.80 17.83 2.65
N ILE A 118 18.33 18.53 3.68
CA ILE A 118 18.61 19.96 3.93
C ILE A 118 20.04 20.16 4.44
N SER A 119 20.47 19.27 5.33
CA SER A 119 21.75 19.35 6.03
C SER A 119 22.31 17.96 6.24
N GLU A 120 23.64 17.83 6.25
CA GLU A 120 24.30 16.58 6.64
C GLU A 120 23.81 16.13 8.02
N ILE A 121 23.47 14.84 8.12
CA ILE A 121 22.95 14.25 9.34
C ILE A 121 24.11 14.17 10.35
N PRO A 122 24.04 14.88 11.51
CA PRO A 122 25.20 15.01 12.40
C PRO A 122 25.70 13.67 12.93
N THR A 123 24.80 12.72 13.16
CA THR A 123 25.17 11.36 13.60
C THR A 123 25.98 10.63 12.54
N ILE A 124 25.64 10.73 11.26
CA ILE A 124 26.40 10.09 10.19
C ILE A 124 27.80 10.69 10.10
N SER A 125 27.91 12.03 10.12
CA SER A 125 29.22 12.71 10.06
C SER A 125 30.11 12.34 11.24
N LYS A 126 29.57 12.32 12.47
CA LYS A 126 30.28 11.85 13.68
C LYS A 126 30.89 10.46 13.49
N TRP A 127 30.11 9.50 12.97
CA TRP A 127 30.58 8.13 12.80
C TRP A 127 31.52 7.97 11.59
N LEU A 128 31.41 8.82 10.57
CA LEU A 128 32.38 8.90 9.48
C LEU A 128 33.74 9.38 10.00
N ASP A 129 33.76 10.41 10.86
CA ASP A 129 34.99 10.92 11.46
C ASP A 129 35.70 9.83 12.28
N ILE A 130 34.94 9.12 13.13
CA ILE A 130 35.46 7.99 13.92
C ILE A 130 36.05 6.90 13.03
N ILE A 131 35.44 6.61 11.88
CA ILE A 131 35.98 5.62 10.94
C ILE A 131 37.24 6.13 10.24
N SER A 132 37.30 7.42 9.91
CA SER A 132 38.45 8.03 9.23
C SER A 132 39.74 7.97 10.05
N GLU A 133 39.61 7.88 11.38
CA GLU A 133 40.74 7.72 12.31
C GLU A 133 41.36 6.30 12.27
N TYR A 134 40.75 5.33 11.58
CA TYR A 134 41.20 3.93 11.53
C TYR A 134 41.61 3.43 10.14
#